data_AF-A0A2G9H6M2-F1
#
_entry.id   AF-A0A2G9H6M2-F1
#
_cell.length_a   1.000
_cell.length_b   1.000
_cell.length_c   1.000
_cell.angle_alpha   90.00
_cell.angle_beta   90.00
_cell.angle_gamma   90.00
#
_symmetry.space_group_name_H-M   'P 1'
#
loop_
_entity.id
_entity.type
_entity.pdbx_description
1 polymer ?
#
loop_
_entity_poly.entity_id
_entity_poly.type
_entity_poly.pdbx_seq_one_letter_code
_entity_poly.pdbx_strand_id
1 'polypeptide(L)'
;MSPRLILLSALLLFCLAQVSSDIEAGNEGSLVVKGSNRKLLPLLDCGGLCKTRCSLHSRPNVCIRACGTCCVRCKCVPPGTSGNREVCGTCYTDMTTHGNKTKCP
;
A
#
# COMPACT_ATOMS: atom_id res chain seq x y z
N MET A 1 8.48 -51.45 18.78
CA MET A 1 8.12 -50.21 18.03
C MET A 1 8.99 -50.14 16.79
N SER A 2 8.38 -50.18 15.61
CA SER A 2 9.09 -50.26 14.33
C SER A 2 9.81 -48.93 14.04
N PRO A 3 11.13 -48.91 13.83
CA PRO A 3 11.88 -47.66 13.61
C PRO A 3 11.41 -46.92 12.35
N ARG A 4 10.81 -47.65 11.40
CA ARG A 4 10.15 -47.12 10.21
C ARG A 4 8.94 -46.23 10.54
N LEU A 5 8.18 -46.56 11.58
CA LEU A 5 7.00 -45.79 11.98
C LEU A 5 7.41 -44.46 12.63
N ILE A 6 8.50 -44.48 13.40
CA ILE A 6 9.07 -43.29 14.07
C ILE A 6 9.64 -42.30 13.04
N LEU A 7 10.34 -42.80 12.01
CA LEU A 7 10.86 -41.99 10.92
C LEU A 7 9.75 -41.30 10.12
N LEU A 8 8.66 -42.02 9.83
CA LEU A 8 7.50 -41.45 9.11
C LEU A 8 6.81 -40.36 9.94
N SER A 9 6.64 -40.56 11.25
CA SER A 9 6.07 -39.53 12.12
C SER A 9 6.94 -38.29 12.24
N ALA A 10 8.28 -38.45 12.29
CA ALA A 10 9.21 -37.33 12.37
C ALA A 10 9.24 -36.52 11.07
N LEU A 11 9.20 -37.19 9.91
CA LEU A 11 9.12 -36.54 8.60
C LEU A 11 7.81 -35.75 8.43
N LEU A 12 6.67 -36.32 8.84
CA LEU A 12 5.38 -35.63 8.82
C LEU A 12 5.38 -34.36 9.68
N LEU A 13 5.91 -34.44 10.91
CA LEU A 13 6.02 -33.27 11.80
C LEU A 13 6.95 -32.19 11.23
N PHE A 14 8.05 -32.59 10.59
CA PHE A 14 8.98 -31.66 9.94
C PHE A 14 8.33 -30.95 8.74
N CYS A 15 7.55 -31.66 7.93
CA CYS A 15 6.80 -31.07 6.81
C CYS A 15 5.78 -30.03 7.27
N LEU A 16 5.05 -30.28 8.36
CA LEU A 16 4.09 -29.31 8.90
C LEU A 16 4.77 -28.03 9.43
N ALA A 17 6.00 -28.12 9.94
CA ALA A 17 6.75 -26.96 10.40
C ALA A 17 7.22 -26.06 9.24
N GLN A 18 7.65 -26.64 8.10
CA GLN A 18 8.07 -25.87 6.92
C GLN A 18 6.89 -25.11 6.28
N VAL A 19 5.68 -25.69 6.27
CA VAL A 19 4.46 -25.05 5.75
C VAL A 19 4.11 -23.75 6.50
N SER A 20 4.51 -23.62 7.77
CA SER A 20 4.19 -22.44 8.57
C SER A 20 5.16 -21.26 8.37
N SER A 21 6.27 -21.44 7.66
CA SER A 21 7.29 -20.39 7.48
C SER A 21 7.22 -19.64 6.15
N ASP A 22 6.37 -20.07 5.21
CA ASP A 22 6.08 -19.32 3.98
C ASP A 22 4.71 -18.61 4.06
N ILE A 23 4.54 -17.74 5.05
CA ILE A 23 3.62 -16.60 4.92
C ILE A 23 4.50 -15.38 4.66
N GLU A 24 4.69 -15.08 3.38
CA GLU A 24 4.98 -13.71 2.96
C GLU A 24 3.89 -12.80 3.57
N ALA A 25 4.26 -11.97 4.55
CA ALA A 25 3.65 -10.65 4.65
C ALA A 25 4.29 -9.77 3.56
N GLY A 26 4.06 -10.15 2.30
CA GLY A 26 4.25 -9.27 1.16
C GLY A 26 3.22 -8.14 1.26
N ASN A 27 3.67 -6.94 1.65
CA ASN A 27 2.90 -5.71 1.43
C ASN A 27 3.21 -5.10 0.04
N GLU A 28 3.55 -5.92 -0.94
CA GLU A 28 3.58 -5.50 -2.33
C GLU A 28 2.23 -5.84 -2.94
N GLY A 29 1.29 -4.90 -2.83
CA GLY A 29 0.00 -4.97 -3.52
C GLY A 29 0.22 -5.03 -5.03
N SER A 30 0.33 -6.25 -5.55
CA SER A 30 0.38 -6.55 -6.97
C SER A 30 -0.95 -7.17 -7.41
N LEU A 31 -1.45 -6.63 -8.54
CA LEU A 31 -2.64 -7.01 -9.34
C LEU A 31 -3.99 -6.46 -8.79
N VAL A 32 -4.75 -5.64 -9.52
CA VAL A 32 -5.00 -5.63 -10.97
C VAL A 32 -5.18 -4.19 -11.47
N VAL A 33 -4.32 -3.72 -12.38
CA VAL A 33 -4.63 -2.58 -13.25
C VAL A 33 -4.53 -3.01 -14.70
N LYS A 34 -5.63 -2.86 -15.42
CA LYS A 34 -5.72 -2.96 -16.88
C LYS A 34 -4.91 -1.81 -17.50
N GLY A 35 -3.64 -2.05 -17.85
CA GLY A 35 -2.77 -1.03 -18.47
C GLY A 35 -1.53 -1.61 -19.15
N SER A 36 -1.30 -1.23 -20.41
CA SER A 36 -0.37 -1.88 -21.36
C SER A 36 1.07 -1.36 -21.36
N ASN A 37 1.72 -1.06 -20.21
CA ASN A 37 3.14 -0.68 -20.24
C ASN A 37 3.94 -1.24 -19.07
N ARG A 38 4.78 -2.25 -19.36
CA ARG A 38 5.68 -2.91 -18.41
C ARG A 38 6.91 -2.04 -18.17
N LYS A 39 6.99 -1.43 -16.99
CA LYS A 39 8.26 -1.08 -16.34
C LYS A 39 8.07 -1.41 -14.86
N LEU A 40 8.90 -2.30 -14.32
CA LEU A 40 8.90 -2.70 -12.91
C LEU A 40 9.51 -1.54 -12.08
N LEU A 41 8.78 -0.43 -12.03
CA LEU A 41 8.90 0.60 -11.01
C LEU A 41 7.83 0.26 -9.98
N PRO A 42 8.06 0.41 -8.66
CA PRO A 42 7.00 0.24 -7.67
C PRO A 42 5.81 1.10 -8.12
N LEU A 43 4.75 0.44 -8.59
CA LEU A 43 3.61 1.14 -9.17
C LEU A 43 2.84 1.70 -7.97
N LEU A 44 3.14 2.94 -7.59
CA LEU A 44 2.46 3.60 -6.48
C LEU A 44 0.95 3.60 -6.75
N ASP A 45 0.20 2.82 -5.98
CA ASP A 45 -1.25 2.77 -6.07
C ASP A 45 -1.86 4.00 -5.39
N CYS A 46 -1.98 5.09 -6.15
CA CYS A 46 -2.68 6.28 -5.70
C CYS A 46 -4.14 5.98 -5.32
N GLY A 47 -4.79 4.99 -5.92
CA GLY A 47 -6.19 4.66 -5.66
C GLY A 47 -6.38 4.14 -4.24
N GLY A 48 -5.66 3.07 -3.88
CA GLY A 48 -5.67 2.49 -2.54
C GLY A 48 -5.19 3.47 -1.48
N LEU A 49 -4.06 4.15 -1.71
CA LEU A 49 -3.49 5.08 -0.74
C LEU A 49 -4.40 6.27 -0.46
N CYS A 50 -4.99 6.86 -1.50
CA CYS A 50 -5.92 7.98 -1.31
C CYS A 50 -7.23 7.54 -0.67
N LYS A 51 -7.68 6.30 -0.89
CA LYS A 51 -8.85 5.74 -0.20
C LYS A 51 -8.60 5.66 1.32
N THR A 52 -7.42 5.17 1.72
CA THR A 52 -7.03 5.13 3.15
C THR A 52 -6.92 6.54 3.72
N ARG A 53 -6.19 7.45 3.04
CA ARG A 53 -5.99 8.83 3.48
C ARG A 53 -7.30 9.58 3.70
N CYS A 54 -8.27 9.37 2.82
CA CYS A 54 -9.55 10.09 2.84
C CYS A 54 -10.67 9.37 3.58
N SER A 55 -10.41 8.23 4.22
CA SER A 55 -11.42 7.37 4.85
C SER A 55 -12.22 8.07 5.94
N LEU A 56 -11.58 8.94 6.74
CA LEU A 56 -12.22 9.72 7.81
C LEU A 56 -12.54 11.16 7.41
N HIS A 57 -12.33 11.51 6.14
CA HIS A 57 -12.59 12.87 5.68
C HIS A 57 -14.10 13.10 5.54
N SER A 58 -14.62 14.24 5.99
CA SER A 58 -16.05 14.59 5.93
C SER A 58 -16.64 14.54 4.51
N ARG A 59 -15.78 14.69 3.50
CA ARG A 59 -16.11 14.64 2.06
C ARG A 59 -15.14 13.69 1.34
N PRO A 60 -15.33 12.35 1.42
CA PRO A 60 -14.35 11.38 0.96
C PRO A 60 -14.08 11.50 -0.54
N ASN A 61 -15.12 11.60 -1.37
CA ASN A 61 -14.98 11.68 -2.82
C ASN A 61 -14.22 12.93 -3.31
N VAL A 62 -14.39 14.05 -2.60
CA VAL A 62 -13.66 15.30 -2.92
C VAL A 62 -12.20 15.15 -2.51
N CYS A 63 -11.95 14.61 -1.31
CA CYS A 63 -10.61 14.32 -0.81
C CYS A 63 -9.85 13.37 -1.74
N ILE A 64 -10.47 12.26 -2.17
CA ILE A 64 -9.83 11.25 -3.05
C ILE A 64 -9.42 11.88 -4.37
N ARG A 65 -10.26 12.74 -4.97
CA ARG A 65 -9.93 13.46 -6.22
C ARG A 65 -8.74 14.40 -6.04
N ALA A 66 -8.71 15.16 -4.94
CA ALA A 66 -7.59 16.05 -4.62
C ALA A 66 -6.30 15.25 -4.36
N CYS A 67 -6.37 14.24 -3.50
CA CYS A 67 -5.28 13.33 -3.19
C CYS A 67 -4.72 12.67 -4.46
N GLY A 68 -5.57 12.15 -5.36
CA GLY A 68 -5.12 11.53 -6.60
C GLY A 68 -4.34 12.49 -7.49
N THR A 69 -4.76 13.76 -7.56
CA THR A 69 -4.01 14.79 -8.29
C THR A 69 -2.63 15.03 -7.68
N CYS A 70 -2.56 15.13 -6.35
CA CYS A 70 -1.30 15.31 -5.63
C CYS A 70 -0.40 14.07 -5.74
N CYS A 71 -0.97 12.87 -5.66
CA CYS A 71 -0.26 11.61 -5.78
C CYS A 71 0.34 11.40 -7.17
N VAL A 72 -0.40 11.68 -8.24
CA VAL A 72 0.11 11.55 -9.61
C VAL A 72 1.25 12.54 -9.86
N ARG A 73 1.20 13.73 -9.28
CA ARG A 73 2.22 14.78 -9.45
C ARG A 73 3.45 14.55 -8.57
N CYS A 74 3.26 14.29 -7.29
CA CYS A 74 4.32 14.18 -6.29
C CYS A 74 4.80 12.75 -6.06
N LYS A 75 4.13 11.75 -6.63
CA LYS A 75 4.44 10.32 -6.46
C LYS A 75 4.55 9.91 -4.99
N CYS A 76 3.70 10.49 -4.14
CA CYS A 76 3.67 10.23 -2.70
C CYS A 76 2.28 10.51 -2.12
N VAL A 77 1.87 9.71 -1.13
CA VAL A 77 0.70 9.94 -0.28
C VAL A 77 1.13 9.77 1.18
N PRO A 78 0.89 10.76 2.06
CA PRO A 78 1.26 10.66 3.47
C PRO A 78 0.52 9.51 4.19
N PRO A 79 1.17 8.85 5.17
CA PRO A 79 0.52 7.82 5.97
C PRO A 79 -0.53 8.43 6.92
N GLY A 80 -1.53 7.61 7.28
CA GLY A 80 -2.64 8.02 8.13
C GLY A 80 -3.72 8.83 7.40
N THR A 81 -4.73 9.31 8.13
CA THR A 81 -5.89 10.02 7.56
C THR A 81 -5.80 11.55 7.66
N SER A 82 -4.84 12.07 8.42
CA SER A 82 -4.56 13.50 8.62
C SER A 82 -3.09 13.70 9.00
N GLY A 83 -2.57 14.92 8.88
CA GLY A 83 -1.18 15.26 9.26
C GLY A 83 -0.10 14.56 8.39
N ASN A 84 1.14 14.50 8.87
CA ASN A 84 2.28 13.83 8.22
C ASN A 84 2.59 14.32 6.79
N ARG A 85 2.15 15.52 6.42
CA ARG A 85 2.25 16.03 5.04
C ARG A 85 3.71 16.27 4.64
N GLU A 86 4.54 16.60 5.61
CA GLU A 86 5.99 16.76 5.55
C GLU A 86 6.71 15.50 5.10
N VAL A 87 6.13 14.30 5.28
CA VAL A 87 6.71 13.03 4.81
C VAL A 87 6.84 13.02 3.27
N CYS A 88 5.89 13.65 2.57
CA CYS A 88 5.91 13.79 1.12
C CYS A 88 6.60 15.07 0.63
N GLY A 89 7.21 15.84 1.55
CA GLY A 89 7.96 17.05 1.26
C GLY A 89 7.14 18.20 0.66
N THR A 90 7.87 19.18 0.11
CA THR A 90 7.33 20.45 -0.38
C THR A 90 6.31 20.28 -1.51
N CYS A 91 6.47 19.27 -2.37
CA CYS A 91 5.52 19.02 -3.46
C CYS A 91 4.09 18.82 -2.93
N TYR A 92 3.92 18.08 -1.84
CA TYR A 92 2.60 17.80 -1.26
C TYR A 92 2.11 18.93 -0.36
N THR A 93 3.02 19.64 0.32
CA THR A 93 2.66 20.72 1.24
C THR A 93 2.28 22.00 0.51
N ASP A 94 3.03 22.37 -0.53
CA ASP A 94 3.02 23.69 -1.17
C ASP A 94 2.06 23.76 -2.37
N MET A 95 1.47 22.62 -2.75
CA MET A 95 0.43 22.60 -3.77
C MET A 95 -0.81 23.38 -3.30
N THR A 96 -1.12 24.45 -4.02
CA THR A 96 -2.28 25.31 -3.77
C THR A 96 -3.31 25.21 -4.89
N THR A 97 -4.54 25.60 -4.56
CA THR A 97 -5.63 25.85 -5.50
C THR A 97 -5.55 27.29 -6.01
N HIS A 98 -6.34 27.64 -7.03
CA HIS A 98 -6.44 29.02 -7.51
C HIS A 98 -6.83 30.04 -6.41
N GLY A 99 -7.47 29.61 -5.34
CA GLY A 99 -7.83 30.46 -4.20
C GLY A 99 -6.76 30.54 -3.10
N ASN A 100 -5.49 30.23 -3.39
CA ASN A 100 -4.37 30.18 -2.43
C ASN A 100 -4.60 29.28 -1.21
N LYS A 101 -5.54 28.33 -1.30
CA LYS A 101 -5.74 27.30 -0.27
C LYS A 101 -4.93 26.07 -0.61
N THR A 102 -4.41 25.42 0.42
CA THR A 102 -3.80 24.10 0.31
C THR A 102 -4.71 23.13 -0.45
N LYS A 103 -4.17 22.49 -1.48
CA LYS A 103 -4.90 21.58 -2.36
C LYS A 103 -4.90 20.14 -1.85
N CYS A 104 -3.78 19.67 -1.31
CA CYS A 104 -3.61 18.27 -0.91
C CYS A 104 -4.11 18.02 0.52
N PRO A 105 -4.81 16.90 0.78
CA PRO A 105 -5.42 16.61 2.08
C PRO A 105 -4.44 16.24 3.21
#